data_AF-A0A7Y9E3S2-F1
#
_entry.id   AF-A0A7Y9E3S2-F1
#
_cell.length_a   1.000
_cell.length_b   1.000
_cell.length_c   1.000
_cell.angle_alpha   90.00
_cell.angle_beta   90.00
_cell.angle_gamma   90.00
#
_symmetry.space_group_name_H-M   'P 1'
#
loop_
_entity.id
_entity.type
_entity.pdbx_description
1 polymer ?
#
loop_
_entity_poly.entity_id
_entity_poly.type
_entity_poly.pdbx_seq_one_letter_code
_entity_poly.pdbx_strand_id
1 'polypeptide(L)' 'MQHDQFDVTLEDADLLGEVELTTNLIIAATEADEHLSGEQIDQILGVPPHAD' A
#
# COMPACT_ATOMS: atom_id res chain seq x y z
N MET A 1 -17.06 -23.49 -11.69
CA MET A 1 -17.32 -22.47 -10.64
C MET A 1 -15.97 -21.98 -10.19
N GLN A 2 -15.41 -20.96 -10.88
CA GLN A 2 -14.24 -20.24 -10.36
C GLN A 2 -14.76 -19.52 -9.12
N HIS A 3 -14.43 -20.01 -7.92
CA HIS A 3 -14.71 -19.28 -6.70
C HIS A 3 -13.91 -17.98 -6.81
N ASP A 4 -14.64 -16.88 -6.77
CA ASP A 4 -14.15 -15.54 -6.96
C ASP A 4 -13.07 -15.29 -5.88
N GLN A 5 -11.80 -15.37 -6.29
CA GLN A 5 -10.63 -15.24 -5.40
C GLN A 5 -10.56 -13.85 -4.77
N PHE A 6 -11.43 -12.94 -5.20
CA PHE A 6 -11.60 -11.58 -4.70
C PHE A 6 -12.90 -11.40 -3.89
N ASP A 7 -13.71 -12.46 -3.70
CA ASP A 7 -14.89 -12.47 -2.83
C ASP A 7 -14.50 -12.81 -1.39
N VAL A 8 -13.36 -12.24 -0.97
CA VAL A 8 -13.04 -12.03 0.44
C VAL A 8 -13.93 -10.87 0.82
N THR A 9 -14.92 -11.12 1.67
CA THR A 9 -15.81 -10.10 2.21
C THR A 9 -14.96 -8.89 2.59
N LEU A 10 -15.16 -7.77 1.88
CA LEU A 10 -14.63 -6.41 2.06
C LEU A 10 -14.94 -5.82 3.46
N GLU A 11 -15.09 -6.69 4.47
CA GLU A 11 -15.53 -6.42 5.84
C GLU A 11 -14.37 -6.37 6.83
N ASP A 12 -13.20 -6.93 6.50
CA ASP A 12 -11.98 -6.66 7.27
C ASP A 12 -11.47 -5.28 6.87
N ALA A 13 -11.88 -4.26 7.62
CA ALA A 13 -11.44 -2.87 7.45
C ALA A 13 -9.90 -2.74 7.43
N ASP A 14 -9.21 -3.66 8.11
CA ASP A 14 -7.75 -3.77 8.10
C ASP A 14 -7.21 -4.21 6.74
N LEU A 15 -7.87 -5.17 6.07
CA LEU A 15 -7.51 -5.61 4.72
C LEU A 15 -7.76 -4.52 3.69
N LEU A 16 -8.85 -3.75 3.84
CA LEU A 16 -9.14 -2.61 2.97
C LEU A 16 -8.06 -1.53 3.09
N GLY A 17 -7.56 -1.29 4.31
CA GLY A 17 -6.43 -0.40 4.56
C GLY A 17 -5.14 -0.86 3.88
N GLU A 18 -4.82 -2.16 3.91
CA GLU A 18 -3.64 -2.72 3.26
C GLU A 18 -3.69 -2.58 1.73
N VAL A 19 -4.87 -2.78 1.12
CA VAL A 19 -5.08 -2.61 -0.31
C VAL A 19 -4.92 -1.14 -0.73
N GLU A 20 -5.46 -0.20 0.06
CA GLU A 20 -5.29 1.24 -0.18
C GLU A 20 -3.80 1.65 -0.10
N LEU A 21 -3.09 1.16 0.92
CA LEU A 21 -1.64 1.36 1.08
C LEU A 21 -0.85 0.87 -0.13
N THR A 22 -1.13 -0.35 -0.59
CA THR A 22 -0.48 -0.95 -1.76
C THR A 22 -0.78 -0.15 -3.02
N THR A 23 -2.02 0.31 -3.18
CA THR A 23 -2.45 1.15 -4.32
C THR A 23 -1.72 2.48 -4.33
N ASN A 24 -1.63 3.14 -3.17
CA ASN A 24 -0.92 4.42 -3.02
C ASN A 24 0.56 4.29 -3.35
N LEU A 25 1.20 3.19 -2.95
CA LEU A 25 2.61 2.93 -3.27
C LEU A 25 2.83 2.70 -4.77
N ILE A 26 1.95 1.93 -5.43
CA ILE A 26 2.02 1.68 -6.88
C ILE A 26 1.86 3.00 -7.65
N ILE A 27 0.90 3.83 -7.27
CA ILE A 27 0.65 5.14 -7.90
C ILE A 27 1.89 6.02 -7.73
N ALA A 28 2.40 6.18 -6.50
CA ALA A 28 3.57 7.01 -6.23
C ALA A 28 4.81 6.53 -7.00
N ALA A 29 5.02 5.21 -7.09
CA ALA A 29 6.14 4.65 -7.86
C ALA A 29 5.98 4.83 -9.37
N THR A 30 4.74 4.88 -9.87
CA THR A 30 4.43 5.09 -11.30
C THR A 30 4.54 6.56 -11.70
N GLU A 31 4.19 7.48 -10.79
CA GLU A 31 4.25 8.92 -11.02
C GLU A 31 5.64 9.52 -10.76
N ALA A 32 6.50 8.82 -10.02
CA ALA A 32 7.86 9.26 -9.78
C ALA A 32 8.72 9.12 -11.04
N ASP A 33 9.35 10.22 -11.46
CA ASP A 33 10.32 10.22 -12.57
C ASP A 33 11.59 9.40 -12.26
N GLU A 34 11.93 9.30 -10.97
CA GLU A 34 13.05 8.51 -10.44
C GLU A 34 12.58 7.57 -9.33
N HIS A 35 13.44 6.66 -8.87
CA HIS A 35 13.10 5.75 -7.78
C HIS A 35 12.73 6.50 -6.49
N LEU A 36 11.63 6.09 -5.84
CA LEU A 36 11.25 6.60 -4.52
C LEU A 36 12.37 6.35 -3.51
N SER A 37 12.67 7.36 -2.70
CA SER A 37 13.58 7.21 -1.57
C SER A 37 12.93 6.36 -0.46
N GLY A 38 13.75 5.77 0.41
CA GLY A 38 13.25 5.01 1.57
C GLY A 38 12.33 5.85 2.46
N GLU A 39 12.66 7.13 2.65
CA GLU A 39 11.85 8.06 3.45
C GLU A 39 10.48 8.32 2.81
N GLN A 40 10.40 8.40 1.48
CA GLN A 40 9.11 8.54 0.77
C GLN A 40 8.27 7.27 0.88
N ILE A 41 8.90 6.10 0.79
CA ILE A 41 8.24 4.81 0.97
C ILE A 41 7.70 4.69 2.39
N ASP A 42 8.51 5.04 3.40
CA ASP A 42 8.10 5.01 4.81
C ASP A 42 6.92 5.95 5.07
N GLN A 43 6.90 7.15 4.49
CA GLN A 43 5.76 8.06 4.58
C GLN A 43 4.49 7.48 3.95
N ILE A 44 4.58 6.86 2.77
CA ILE A 44 3.44 6.22 2.10
C ILE A 44 2.93 5.03 2.92
N LEU A 45 3.86 4.26 3.51
CA LEU A 45 3.56 3.09 4.34
C LEU A 45 3.13 3.45 5.77
N GLY A 46 3.18 4.73 6.16
CA GLY A 46 2.88 5.18 7.51
C GLY A 46 3.89 4.69 8.57
N VAL A 47 5.10 4.32 8.14
CA VAL A 47 6.17 3.85 9.03
C VAL A 47 6.74 5.05 9.79
N PRO A 48 6.73 5.04 11.13
CA PRO A 48 7.32 6.13 11.91
C PRO A 48 8.84 6.17 11.72
N PRO A 49 9.45 7.36 11.74
CA PRO A 49 10.90 7.49 11.59
C PRO A 49 11.61 6.68 12.68
N HIS A 50 12.57 5.86 12.27
CA HIS A 50 13.39 5.10 13.21
C HIS A 50 14.31 6.08 13.96
N ALA A 51 14.06 6.26 15.26
CA ALA A 51 15.00 6.93 16.13
C ALA A 51 16.09 5.92 16.50
N ASP A 52 17.28 6.06 15.92
CA ASP A 52 18.51 5.39 16.37
C ASP A 52 18.86 5.76 17.83
#